data_AF-B3KWY2-F1
#
_entry.id   AF-B3KWY2-F1
#
_cell.length_a   1.000
_cell.length_b   1.000
_cell.length_c   1.000
_cell.angle_alpha   90.00
_cell.angle_beta   90.00
_cell.angle_gamma   90.00
#
_symmetry.space_group_name_H-M   'P 1'
#
loop_
_entity.id
_entity.type
_entity.pdbx_description
1 polymer ?
#
loop_
_entity_poly.entity_id
_entity_poly.type
_entity_poly.pdbx_seq_one_letter_code
_entity_poly.pdbx_strand_id
1 'polypeptide(L)'
;MYSTDENLILSPLLGNVCFSSSQYSICFTLGSFAKIYADTFGDINYQEFAKRLWGDIYFNPKTRKFTKKAPTSSSQRSFVEFILEPLYKILAQVVGDVDTSLPRTLDELGIHLTKEELKLNIRPLLRLVCKKFFGEFTGFVDMCVQHIPSPKVGAKPKIEHTYTGGVDSDLGEAMSDCDPDGPLMCHTTKMYSTDDGVQFHAFGRVLSGTIHAGQPVKVLGENYTLEDEEDSQICTVGRLWISVARYHIEVNRVPAGNWVLIEGVDQPIVKTATITEPRGNEEAQIFRPLKFNTTSVIKIAVEPVNPSELPKMLDGLRKVNKSYPSLTTKVEESGEHVILGTGELYLDCVMHDLRKMYSEIDIKVADPVVTFCETVVETSSLKCFAETPNKKNKITMIAEPLEKGLAEDIENEVVQITWNRKKLGEFFQTKYDWDLLAARSIWAFGPDATGPNILVDDTLPSEVDKALLGSVKDSIVQGFQWGTREGPLCDECKSTSTPPPQSSRVLAARHMSGMGSPSLGFGRRSSLGYTGPSQVLGQLLPFSFLILVV
;
A
#
# COMPACT_ATOMS: atom_id res chain seq x y z
N MET A 1 3.19 0.91 -12.22
CA MET A 1 1.85 0.58 -12.76
C MET A 1 1.35 1.70 -13.65
N TYR A 2 1.50 1.57 -14.97
CA TYR A 2 0.69 2.33 -15.94
C TYR A 2 -0.19 1.28 -16.61
N SER A 3 -1.49 1.25 -16.31
CA SER A 3 -2.39 0.45 -17.14
C SER A 3 -2.38 1.07 -18.54
N THR A 4 -2.07 0.27 -19.54
CA THR A 4 -2.19 0.63 -20.97
C THR A 4 -3.64 0.74 -21.43
N ASP A 5 -4.60 0.75 -20.50
CA ASP A 5 -6.00 0.99 -20.80
C ASP A 5 -6.19 2.44 -21.23
N GLU A 6 -6.35 2.65 -22.54
CA GLU A 6 -6.75 3.92 -23.17
C GLU A 6 -8.03 4.54 -22.55
N ASN A 7 -8.73 3.80 -21.70
CA ASN A 7 -9.95 4.17 -21.00
C ASN A 7 -9.77 5.12 -19.80
N LEU A 8 -8.54 5.39 -19.34
CA LEU A 8 -8.25 6.26 -18.18
C LEU A 8 -7.59 7.60 -18.55
N ILE A 9 -7.92 8.16 -19.72
CA ILE A 9 -7.43 9.48 -20.12
C ILE A 9 -8.00 10.56 -19.18
N LEU A 10 -7.13 11.34 -18.54
CA LEU A 10 -7.51 12.50 -17.74
C LEU A 10 -7.62 13.74 -18.62
N SER A 11 -8.83 14.30 -18.70
CA SER A 11 -9.13 15.52 -19.46
C SER A 11 -10.31 16.27 -18.83
N PRO A 12 -10.22 17.59 -18.63
CA PRO A 12 -11.34 18.40 -18.15
C PRO A 12 -12.62 18.28 -18.99
N LEU A 13 -12.49 17.94 -20.28
CA LEU A 13 -13.62 17.69 -21.18
C LEU A 13 -14.44 16.46 -20.79
N LEU A 14 -13.79 15.46 -20.21
CA LEU A 14 -14.43 14.22 -19.76
C LEU A 14 -15.09 14.40 -18.40
N GLY A 15 -14.78 15.47 -17.67
CA GLY A 15 -15.30 15.73 -16.32
C GLY A 15 -14.42 15.18 -15.19
N ASN A 16 -13.32 14.49 -15.51
CA ASN A 16 -12.43 13.84 -14.52
C ASN A 16 -11.28 14.73 -14.01
N VAL A 17 -11.25 16.00 -14.42
CA VAL A 17 -10.31 17.00 -13.91
C VAL A 17 -11.09 18.19 -13.36
N CYS A 18 -10.86 18.51 -12.09
CA CYS A 18 -11.41 19.68 -11.41
C CYS A 18 -10.30 20.72 -11.20
N PHE A 19 -10.63 21.99 -11.41
CA PHE A 19 -9.77 23.11 -11.05
C PHE A 19 -10.20 23.63 -9.68
N SER A 20 -9.23 23.89 -8.79
CA SER A 20 -9.56 24.40 -7.46
C SER A 20 -8.47 25.28 -6.86
N SER A 21 -8.89 26.15 -5.94
CA SER A 21 -8.04 26.89 -5.01
C SER A 21 -8.71 26.83 -3.64
N SER A 22 -8.29 25.88 -2.81
CA SER A 22 -8.90 25.59 -1.50
C SER A 22 -8.78 26.76 -0.51
N GLN A 23 -7.71 27.54 -0.61
CA GLN A 23 -7.50 28.75 0.20
C GLN A 23 -8.64 29.76 0.00
N TYR A 24 -9.09 29.93 -1.25
CA TYR A 24 -10.12 30.88 -1.63
C TYR A 24 -11.49 30.24 -1.90
N SER A 25 -11.64 28.94 -1.62
CA SER A 25 -12.88 28.18 -1.87
C SER A 25 -13.34 28.21 -3.32
N ILE A 26 -12.39 28.19 -4.26
CA ILE A 26 -12.69 28.03 -5.68
C ILE A 26 -12.67 26.54 -5.99
N CYS A 27 -13.74 26.01 -6.59
CA CYS A 27 -13.81 24.63 -7.05
C CYS A 27 -14.77 24.56 -8.24
N PHE A 28 -14.28 24.16 -9.40
CA PHE A 28 -15.12 23.98 -10.57
C PHE A 28 -14.57 22.95 -11.55
N THR A 29 -15.49 22.27 -12.24
CA THR A 29 -15.25 21.58 -13.50
C THR A 29 -15.76 22.46 -14.64
N LEU A 30 -15.53 22.06 -15.90
CA LEU A 30 -16.12 22.78 -17.03
C LEU A 30 -17.65 22.79 -16.96
N GLY A 31 -18.24 21.70 -16.49
CA GLY A 31 -19.69 21.55 -16.30
C GLY A 31 -20.23 22.51 -15.23
N SER A 32 -19.61 22.56 -14.06
CA SER A 32 -20.09 23.43 -12.98
C SER A 32 -19.89 24.91 -13.30
N PHE A 33 -18.80 25.29 -13.98
CA PHE A 33 -18.61 26.67 -14.43
C PHE A 33 -19.61 27.06 -15.53
N ALA A 34 -19.86 26.16 -16.49
CA ALA A 34 -20.89 26.36 -17.50
C ALA A 34 -22.30 26.47 -16.88
N LYS A 35 -22.54 25.82 -15.75
CA LYS A 35 -23.80 25.94 -14.99
C LYS A 35 -23.98 27.35 -14.41
N ILE A 36 -22.92 27.97 -13.88
CA ILE A 36 -22.95 29.38 -13.44
C ILE A 36 -23.40 30.30 -14.60
N TYR A 37 -22.85 30.08 -15.81
CA TYR A 37 -23.30 30.80 -17.01
C TYR A 37 -24.78 30.55 -17.35
N ALA A 38 -25.23 29.30 -17.31
CA ALA A 38 -26.62 28.95 -17.59
C ALA A 38 -27.59 29.58 -16.56
N ASP A 39 -27.22 29.57 -15.28
CA ASP A 39 -28.02 30.15 -14.19
C ASP A 39 -28.05 31.69 -14.27
N THR A 40 -26.97 32.31 -14.76
CA THR A 40 -26.86 33.78 -14.89
C THR A 40 -27.56 34.32 -16.14
N PHE A 41 -27.37 33.69 -17.29
CA PHE A 41 -27.81 34.23 -18.59
C PHE A 41 -29.04 33.55 -19.19
N GLY A 42 -29.44 32.38 -18.67
CA GLY A 42 -30.57 31.60 -19.18
C GLY A 42 -30.32 30.98 -20.57
N ASP A 43 -31.10 29.95 -20.91
CA ASP A 43 -31.22 29.37 -22.27
C ASP A 43 -29.93 28.72 -22.86
N ILE A 44 -28.95 28.39 -22.02
CA ILE A 44 -27.70 27.69 -22.42
C ILE A 44 -27.70 26.26 -21.88
N ASN A 45 -27.52 25.27 -22.77
CA ASN A 45 -27.22 23.91 -22.35
C ASN A 45 -25.77 23.83 -21.82
N TYR A 46 -25.63 23.84 -20.50
CA TYR A 46 -24.32 23.87 -19.84
C TYR A 46 -23.44 22.65 -20.17
N GLN A 47 -24.02 21.47 -20.44
CA GLN A 47 -23.25 20.26 -20.76
C GLN A 47 -22.60 20.35 -22.14
N GLU A 48 -23.34 20.81 -23.15
CA GLU A 48 -22.81 21.03 -24.49
C GLU A 48 -21.83 22.21 -24.55
N PHE A 49 -22.04 23.21 -23.70
CA PHE A 49 -21.09 24.30 -23.55
C PHE A 49 -19.78 23.83 -22.92
N ALA A 50 -19.85 23.03 -21.83
CA ALA A 50 -18.68 22.48 -21.14
C ALA A 50 -17.76 21.68 -22.06
N LYS A 51 -18.31 20.90 -23.00
CA LYS A 51 -17.55 20.14 -24.02
C LYS A 51 -16.71 21.01 -24.96
N ARG A 52 -16.93 22.34 -24.98
CA ARG A 52 -16.25 23.29 -25.88
C ARG A 52 -15.37 24.28 -25.13
N LEU A 53 -15.33 24.20 -23.80
CA LEU A 53 -14.59 25.12 -22.94
C LEU A 53 -13.12 24.75 -22.76
N TRP A 54 -12.63 23.66 -23.35
CA TRP A 54 -11.24 23.22 -23.19
C TRP A 54 -10.60 22.77 -24.52
N GLY A 55 -9.28 22.89 -24.60
CA GLY A 55 -8.47 22.60 -25.79
C GLY A 55 -8.36 23.78 -26.76
N ASP A 56 -7.86 23.51 -27.96
CA ASP A 56 -7.70 24.51 -29.04
C ASP A 56 -9.04 24.79 -29.74
N ILE A 57 -10.00 25.25 -28.94
CA ILE A 57 -11.32 25.72 -29.37
C ILE A 57 -11.39 27.22 -29.08
N TYR A 58 -11.90 27.98 -30.03
CA TYR A 58 -12.02 29.43 -30.00
C TYR A 58 -13.49 29.81 -30.14
N PHE A 59 -13.91 30.92 -29.54
CA PHE A 59 -15.23 31.47 -29.75
C PHE A 59 -15.20 32.58 -30.81
N ASN A 60 -16.12 32.53 -31.75
CA ASN A 60 -16.28 33.60 -32.73
C ASN A 60 -17.47 34.47 -32.35
N PRO A 61 -17.26 35.71 -31.87
CA PRO A 61 -18.33 36.57 -31.37
C PRO A 61 -19.29 37.02 -32.50
N LYS A 62 -18.84 37.03 -33.76
CA LYS A 62 -19.69 37.42 -34.90
C LYS A 62 -20.70 36.34 -35.27
N THR A 63 -20.27 35.07 -35.25
CA THR A 63 -21.13 33.93 -35.63
C THR A 63 -21.78 33.26 -34.42
N ARG A 64 -21.36 33.63 -33.19
CA ARG A 64 -21.75 33.02 -31.91
C ARG A 64 -21.55 31.50 -31.88
N LYS A 65 -20.48 31.02 -32.53
CA LYS A 65 -20.14 29.60 -32.64
C LYS A 65 -18.69 29.34 -32.21
N PHE A 66 -18.44 28.13 -31.74
CA PHE A 66 -17.10 27.64 -31.43
C PHE A 66 -16.42 27.09 -32.69
N THR A 67 -15.15 27.43 -32.90
CA THR A 67 -14.34 26.99 -34.04
C THR A 67 -12.98 26.47 -33.57
N LYS A 68 -12.44 25.46 -34.25
CA LYS A 68 -11.09 24.95 -33.97
C LYS A 68 -9.97 25.84 -34.52
N LYS A 69 -10.28 26.65 -35.55
CA LYS A 69 -9.37 27.66 -36.09
C LYS A 69 -9.65 28.99 -35.41
N ALA A 70 -8.58 29.70 -35.03
CA ALA A 70 -8.67 31.03 -34.46
C ALA A 70 -9.33 32.00 -35.47
N PRO A 71 -10.43 32.68 -35.09
CA PRO A 71 -11.14 33.58 -36.01
C PRO A 71 -10.35 34.88 -36.29
N THR A 72 -9.52 35.33 -35.35
CA THR A 72 -8.51 36.38 -35.53
C THR A 72 -7.19 35.93 -34.92
N SER A 73 -6.07 36.54 -35.32
CA SER A 73 -4.73 36.24 -34.78
C SER A 73 -4.59 36.51 -33.28
N SER A 74 -5.44 37.39 -32.73
CA SER A 74 -5.50 37.73 -31.29
C SER A 74 -6.59 36.98 -30.51
N SER A 75 -7.33 36.07 -31.16
CA SER A 75 -8.39 35.31 -30.49
C SER A 75 -7.80 34.37 -29.44
N GLN A 76 -8.35 34.42 -28.23
CA GLN A 76 -7.99 33.51 -27.17
C GLN A 76 -8.80 32.22 -27.24
N ARG A 77 -8.33 31.18 -26.53
CA ARG A 77 -9.07 29.93 -26.43
C ARG A 77 -10.31 30.13 -25.56
N SER A 78 -11.34 29.31 -25.78
CA SER A 78 -12.59 29.31 -25.02
C SER A 78 -12.37 29.23 -23.51
N PHE A 79 -11.42 28.39 -23.06
CA PHE A 79 -11.06 28.31 -21.64
C PHE A 79 -10.54 29.64 -21.08
N VAL A 80 -9.73 30.36 -21.87
CA VAL A 80 -9.13 31.61 -21.42
C VAL A 80 -10.21 32.69 -21.37
N GLU A 81 -10.99 32.84 -22.45
CA GLU A 81 -12.01 33.88 -22.59
C GLU A 81 -13.18 33.71 -21.60
N PHE A 82 -13.66 32.48 -21.40
CA PHE A 82 -14.86 32.21 -20.58
C PHE A 82 -14.58 31.73 -19.16
N ILE A 83 -13.37 31.27 -18.83
CA ILE A 83 -13.08 30.80 -17.47
C ILE A 83 -11.98 31.64 -16.83
N LEU A 84 -10.80 31.68 -17.45
CA LEU A 84 -9.67 32.37 -16.83
C LEU A 84 -9.88 33.88 -16.77
N GLU A 85 -10.25 34.55 -17.85
CA GLU A 85 -10.41 36.01 -17.84
C GLU A 85 -11.43 36.49 -16.79
N PRO A 86 -12.64 35.93 -16.68
CA PRO A 86 -13.56 36.27 -15.59
C PRO A 86 -12.95 36.00 -14.22
N LEU A 87 -12.27 34.87 -14.03
CA LEU A 87 -11.63 34.54 -12.77
C LEU A 87 -10.51 35.53 -12.41
N TYR A 88 -9.63 35.86 -13.35
CA TYR A 88 -8.57 36.85 -13.17
C TYR A 88 -9.14 38.24 -12.88
N LYS A 89 -10.25 38.62 -13.53
CA LYS A 89 -10.94 39.89 -13.25
C LYS A 89 -11.48 39.93 -11.82
N ILE A 90 -12.14 38.86 -11.36
CA ILE A 90 -12.63 38.75 -9.98
C ILE A 90 -11.47 38.91 -8.99
N LEU A 91 -10.38 38.16 -9.21
CA LEU A 91 -9.21 38.20 -8.33
C LEU A 91 -8.53 39.57 -8.34
N ALA A 92 -8.34 40.17 -9.52
CA ALA A 92 -7.69 41.47 -9.67
C ALA A 92 -8.51 42.60 -9.03
N GLN A 93 -9.84 42.58 -9.21
CA GLN A 93 -10.73 43.59 -8.61
C GLN A 93 -10.74 43.51 -7.09
N VAL A 94 -10.68 42.31 -6.50
CA VAL A 94 -10.62 42.16 -5.03
C VAL A 94 -9.25 42.56 -4.47
N VAL A 95 -8.15 42.29 -5.18
CA VAL A 95 -6.79 42.54 -4.69
C VAL A 95 -6.33 43.98 -4.93
N GLY A 96 -6.71 44.59 -6.07
CA GLY A 96 -6.23 45.91 -6.49
C GLY A 96 -7.23 47.05 -6.28
N ASP A 97 -8.52 46.80 -6.50
CA ASP A 97 -9.54 47.87 -6.69
C ASP A 97 -10.74 47.70 -5.73
N VAL A 98 -10.47 47.29 -4.48
CA VAL A 98 -11.51 46.99 -3.49
C VAL A 98 -12.42 48.18 -3.18
N ASP A 99 -11.87 49.39 -3.13
CA ASP A 99 -12.60 50.60 -2.71
C ASP A 99 -13.28 51.33 -3.89
N THR A 100 -12.84 51.08 -5.12
CA THR A 100 -13.21 51.89 -6.31
C THR A 100 -14.25 51.20 -7.19
N SER A 101 -13.96 50.00 -7.69
CA SER A 101 -14.78 49.31 -8.71
C SER A 101 -15.26 47.92 -8.31
N LEU A 102 -14.85 47.42 -7.14
CA LEU A 102 -15.32 46.11 -6.66
C LEU A 102 -16.85 46.05 -6.47
N PRO A 103 -17.55 47.01 -5.82
CA PRO A 103 -19.00 46.91 -5.63
C PRO A 103 -19.75 46.78 -6.97
N ARG A 104 -19.34 47.56 -7.98
CA ARG A 104 -19.90 47.48 -9.33
C ARG A 104 -19.66 46.11 -9.97
N THR A 105 -18.44 45.57 -9.83
CA THR A 105 -18.12 44.24 -10.36
C THR A 105 -18.93 43.16 -9.65
N LEU A 106 -19.15 43.28 -8.34
CA LEU A 106 -19.97 42.36 -7.58
C LEU A 106 -21.45 42.41 -8.00
N ASP A 107 -21.98 43.60 -8.26
CA ASP A 107 -23.34 43.78 -8.80
C ASP A 107 -23.50 43.12 -10.18
N GLU A 108 -22.50 43.25 -11.06
CA GLU A 108 -22.48 42.57 -12.38
C GLU A 108 -22.48 41.04 -12.26
N LEU A 109 -21.95 40.50 -11.15
CA LEU A 109 -21.92 39.07 -10.84
C LEU A 109 -23.08 38.61 -9.94
N GLY A 110 -23.99 39.51 -9.55
CA GLY A 110 -25.10 39.23 -8.64
C GLY A 110 -24.69 38.98 -7.18
N ILE A 111 -23.45 39.32 -6.80
CA ILE A 111 -22.91 39.08 -5.46
C ILE A 111 -23.19 40.28 -4.55
N HIS A 112 -23.88 40.05 -3.45
CA HIS A 112 -24.18 41.09 -2.48
C HIS A 112 -23.37 40.83 -1.19
N LEU A 113 -22.52 41.79 -0.82
CA LEU A 113 -21.76 41.79 0.42
C LEU A 113 -22.27 42.87 1.37
N THR A 114 -22.26 42.56 2.66
CA THR A 114 -22.56 43.53 3.72
C THR A 114 -21.43 44.54 3.89
N LYS A 115 -21.72 45.68 4.53
CA LYS A 115 -20.70 46.70 4.84
C LYS A 115 -19.60 46.21 5.79
N GLU A 116 -19.89 45.19 6.61
CA GLU A 116 -18.90 44.57 7.48
C GLU A 116 -17.99 43.63 6.70
N GLU A 117 -18.56 42.84 5.79
CA GLU A 117 -17.82 41.93 4.92
C GLU A 117 -16.86 42.68 3.99
N LEU A 118 -17.25 43.85 3.46
CA LEU A 118 -16.38 44.68 2.63
C LEU A 118 -15.16 45.25 3.37
N LYS A 119 -15.21 45.32 4.71
CA LYS A 119 -14.08 45.78 5.55
C LYS A 119 -13.08 44.68 5.86
N LEU A 120 -13.32 43.44 5.40
CA LEU A 120 -12.39 42.35 5.60
C LEU A 120 -11.08 42.59 4.84
N ASN A 121 -9.99 42.03 5.38
CA ASN A 121 -8.72 41.98 4.65
C ASN A 121 -8.88 41.22 3.32
N ILE A 122 -8.00 41.54 2.36
CA ILE A 122 -8.06 41.03 0.98
C ILE A 122 -8.22 39.51 0.92
N ARG A 123 -7.45 38.73 1.71
CA ARG A 123 -7.51 37.26 1.65
C ARG A 123 -8.87 36.69 2.12
N PRO A 124 -9.38 37.02 3.32
CA PRO A 124 -10.75 36.65 3.71
C PRO A 124 -11.83 37.15 2.76
N LEU A 125 -11.70 38.38 2.26
CA LEU A 125 -12.66 38.96 1.32
C LEU A 125 -12.70 38.19 0.01
N LEU A 126 -11.55 37.85 -0.56
CA LEU A 126 -11.42 37.05 -1.78
C LEU A 126 -12.04 35.67 -1.59
N ARG A 127 -11.77 35.00 -0.46
CA ARG A 127 -12.43 33.73 -0.11
C ARG A 127 -13.96 33.89 -0.05
N LEU A 128 -14.46 34.97 0.52
CA LEU A 128 -15.89 35.22 0.65
C LEU A 128 -16.54 35.49 -0.72
N VAL A 129 -15.94 36.34 -1.54
CA VAL A 129 -16.40 36.65 -2.91
C VAL A 129 -16.46 35.38 -3.74
N CYS A 130 -15.38 34.59 -3.74
CA CYS A 130 -15.35 33.32 -4.47
C CYS A 130 -16.36 32.31 -3.92
N LYS A 131 -16.57 32.23 -2.61
CA LYS A 131 -17.60 31.37 -2.02
C LYS A 131 -19.02 31.77 -2.45
N LYS A 132 -19.29 33.07 -2.61
CA LYS A 132 -20.58 33.56 -3.11
C LYS A 132 -20.74 33.35 -4.62
N PHE A 133 -19.67 33.51 -5.38
CA PHE A 133 -19.67 33.33 -6.84
C PHE A 133 -19.78 31.86 -7.27
N PHE A 134 -18.89 31.00 -6.75
CA PHE A 134 -18.84 29.57 -7.09
C PHE A 134 -19.85 28.74 -6.31
N GLY A 135 -20.28 29.21 -5.13
CA GLY A 135 -21.23 28.51 -4.29
C GLY A 135 -20.65 27.24 -3.66
N GLU A 136 -21.41 26.15 -3.79
CA GLU A 136 -21.04 24.82 -3.29
C GLU A 136 -20.07 24.11 -4.23
N PHE A 137 -19.31 23.14 -3.72
CA PHE A 137 -18.30 22.39 -4.50
C PHE A 137 -18.93 21.29 -5.38
N THR A 138 -19.97 21.66 -6.13
CA THR A 138 -20.72 20.76 -7.01
C THR A 138 -19.85 20.13 -8.09
N GLY A 139 -18.87 20.86 -8.64
CA GLY A 139 -17.94 20.34 -9.63
C GLY A 139 -17.11 19.15 -9.11
N PHE A 140 -16.68 19.19 -7.85
CA PHE A 140 -15.99 18.06 -7.23
C PHE A 140 -16.92 16.87 -7.03
N VAL A 141 -18.15 17.11 -6.57
CA VAL A 141 -19.16 16.06 -6.39
C VAL A 141 -19.50 15.38 -7.72
N ASP A 142 -19.77 16.16 -8.77
CA ASP A 142 -20.07 15.65 -10.11
C ASP A 142 -18.92 14.83 -10.68
N MET A 143 -17.68 15.31 -10.54
CA MET A 143 -16.47 14.57 -10.94
C MET A 143 -16.37 13.22 -10.22
N CYS A 144 -16.56 13.20 -8.90
CA CYS A 144 -16.51 11.97 -8.12
C CYS A 144 -17.66 11.02 -8.51
N VAL A 145 -18.89 11.50 -8.64
CA VAL A 145 -20.05 10.66 -8.97
C VAL A 145 -19.94 10.05 -10.37
N GLN A 146 -19.38 10.78 -11.34
CA GLN A 146 -19.28 10.32 -12.72
C GLN A 146 -18.08 9.37 -12.95
N HIS A 147 -16.97 9.58 -12.23
CA HIS A 147 -15.71 8.87 -12.51
C HIS A 147 -15.22 7.94 -11.40
N ILE A 148 -15.72 8.07 -10.17
CA ILE A 148 -15.42 7.11 -9.10
C ILE A 148 -16.57 6.10 -9.06
N PRO A 149 -16.30 4.81 -9.28
CA PRO A 149 -17.35 3.80 -9.25
C PRO A 149 -17.97 3.75 -7.86
N SER A 150 -19.29 3.59 -7.81
CA SER A 150 -19.98 3.36 -6.55
C SER A 150 -19.44 2.10 -5.87
N PRO A 151 -19.56 1.98 -4.53
CA PRO A 151 -19.18 0.79 -3.80
C PRO A 151 -19.64 -0.54 -4.41
N LYS A 152 -20.84 -0.54 -5.02
CA LYS A 152 -21.44 -1.69 -5.70
C LYS A 152 -20.76 -2.03 -7.02
N VAL A 153 -20.48 -1.04 -7.87
CA VAL A 153 -19.78 -1.26 -9.15
C VAL A 153 -18.30 -1.56 -8.92
N GLY A 154 -17.66 -0.86 -7.97
CA GLY A 154 -16.25 -1.01 -7.65
C GLY A 154 -15.92 -2.15 -6.68
N ALA A 155 -16.91 -2.94 -6.25
CA ALA A 155 -16.67 -4.09 -5.38
C ALA A 155 -15.89 -5.18 -6.12
N LYS A 156 -16.40 -5.66 -7.25
CA LYS A 156 -15.78 -6.72 -8.07
C LYS A 156 -14.28 -6.50 -8.37
N PRO A 157 -13.84 -5.40 -9.01
CA PRO A 157 -12.42 -5.19 -9.30
C PRO A 157 -11.57 -5.05 -8.04
N LYS A 158 -12.16 -4.58 -6.94
CA LYS A 158 -11.45 -4.49 -5.67
C LYS A 158 -11.27 -5.85 -5.02
N ILE A 159 -12.31 -6.67 -4.94
CA ILE A 159 -12.23 -8.03 -4.39
C ILE A 159 -11.25 -8.88 -5.19
N GLU A 160 -11.26 -8.79 -6.53
CA GLU A 160 -10.29 -9.44 -7.41
C GLU A 160 -8.84 -9.10 -7.05
N HIS A 161 -8.58 -7.85 -6.70
CA HIS A 161 -7.24 -7.39 -6.35
C HIS A 161 -6.85 -7.67 -4.90
N THR A 162 -7.79 -7.50 -3.95
CA THR A 162 -7.47 -7.48 -2.52
C THR A 162 -7.79 -8.77 -1.79
N TYR A 163 -8.72 -9.61 -2.24
CA TYR A 163 -9.11 -10.82 -1.50
C TYR A 163 -8.25 -12.01 -1.92
N THR A 164 -7.76 -12.82 -0.98
CA THR A 164 -6.93 -13.99 -1.32
C THR A 164 -7.74 -15.14 -1.90
N GLY A 165 -9.01 -15.29 -1.47
CA GLY A 165 -9.90 -16.35 -1.94
C GLY A 165 -10.43 -16.15 -3.37
N GLY A 166 -10.15 -15.00 -3.99
CA GLY A 166 -10.60 -14.68 -5.35
C GLY A 166 -12.10 -14.38 -5.47
N VAL A 167 -12.49 -13.92 -6.66
CA VAL A 167 -13.89 -13.54 -6.96
C VAL A 167 -14.80 -14.74 -7.21
N ASP A 168 -14.25 -15.90 -7.54
CA ASP A 168 -15.00 -17.11 -7.88
C ASP A 168 -15.43 -17.91 -6.63
N SER A 169 -15.01 -17.48 -5.44
CA SER A 169 -15.47 -18.05 -4.17
C SER A 169 -16.87 -17.54 -3.81
N ASP A 170 -17.65 -18.33 -3.07
CA ASP A 170 -18.99 -17.95 -2.61
C ASP A 170 -18.97 -16.60 -1.84
N LEU A 171 -17.93 -16.39 -1.00
CA LEU A 171 -17.69 -15.11 -0.32
C LEU A 171 -17.25 -14.00 -1.28
N GLY A 172 -16.48 -14.33 -2.32
CA GLY A 172 -16.07 -13.40 -3.37
C GLY A 172 -17.25 -12.84 -4.15
N GLU A 173 -18.23 -13.67 -4.48
CA GLU A 173 -19.48 -13.26 -5.13
C GLU A 173 -20.34 -12.41 -4.19
N ALA A 174 -20.57 -12.86 -2.96
CA ALA A 174 -21.31 -12.09 -1.95
C ALA A 174 -20.71 -10.71 -1.68
N MET A 175 -19.38 -10.61 -1.59
CA MET A 175 -18.69 -9.32 -1.46
C MET A 175 -18.75 -8.46 -2.72
N SER A 176 -18.83 -9.07 -3.89
CA SER A 176 -18.99 -8.36 -5.17
C SER A 176 -20.38 -7.73 -5.31
N ASP A 177 -21.41 -8.36 -4.75
CA ASP A 177 -22.77 -7.82 -4.72
C ASP A 177 -22.93 -6.63 -3.75
N CYS A 178 -22.02 -6.54 -2.77
CA CYS A 178 -21.97 -5.51 -1.74
C CYS A 178 -23.32 -5.40 -0.98
N ASP A 179 -23.88 -6.55 -0.62
CA ASP A 179 -25.17 -6.67 0.04
C ASP A 179 -25.04 -6.43 1.56
N PRO A 180 -25.79 -5.47 2.15
CA PRO A 180 -25.85 -5.28 3.60
C PRO A 180 -26.38 -6.47 4.40
N ASP A 181 -27.15 -7.36 3.78
CA ASP A 181 -27.75 -8.53 4.44
C ASP A 181 -26.95 -9.83 4.17
N GLY A 182 -25.82 -9.73 3.45
CA GLY A 182 -24.90 -10.83 3.19
C GLY A 182 -23.98 -11.18 4.38
N PRO A 183 -23.06 -12.14 4.20
CA PRO A 183 -22.08 -12.51 5.24
C PRO A 183 -21.20 -11.32 5.60
N LEU A 184 -21.00 -11.05 6.89
CA LEU A 184 -20.13 -9.95 7.32
C LEU A 184 -18.69 -10.17 6.85
N MET A 185 -18.20 -9.23 6.04
CA MET A 185 -16.79 -9.12 5.68
C MET A 185 -16.39 -7.65 5.75
N CYS A 186 -15.46 -7.32 6.64
CA CYS A 186 -14.89 -5.99 6.78
C CYS A 186 -13.37 -6.06 6.70
N HIS A 187 -12.76 -5.11 5.98
CA HIS A 187 -11.31 -5.00 5.89
C HIS A 187 -10.84 -3.75 6.63
N THR A 188 -10.03 -3.93 7.67
CA THR A 188 -9.42 -2.84 8.44
C THR A 188 -7.96 -2.66 8.05
N THR A 189 -7.58 -1.42 7.76
CA THR A 189 -6.24 -1.08 7.24
C THR A 189 -5.51 -0.03 8.05
N LYS A 190 -6.22 0.71 8.91
CA LYS A 190 -5.65 1.77 9.73
C LYS A 190 -6.11 1.60 11.17
N MET A 191 -5.19 1.76 12.10
CA MET A 191 -5.49 1.85 13.52
C MET A 191 -5.33 3.32 13.92
N TYR A 192 -6.41 3.94 14.39
CA TYR A 192 -6.35 5.29 14.95
C TYR A 192 -6.26 5.18 16.47
N SER A 193 -5.21 5.77 17.04
CA SER A 193 -5.12 5.93 18.49
C SER A 193 -6.18 6.92 18.96
N THR A 194 -6.75 6.65 20.12
CA THR A 194 -7.47 7.64 20.91
C THR A 194 -6.50 8.67 21.50
N ASP A 195 -7.03 9.83 21.92
CA ASP A 195 -6.22 10.94 22.45
C ASP A 195 -5.44 10.60 23.72
N ASP A 196 -5.89 9.58 24.47
CA ASP A 196 -5.22 9.06 25.67
C ASP A 196 -4.08 8.06 25.36
N GLY A 197 -3.89 7.66 24.11
CA GLY A 197 -2.79 6.77 23.69
C GLY A 197 -2.91 5.32 24.18
N VAL A 198 -4.06 4.93 24.73
CA VAL A 198 -4.27 3.59 25.30
C VAL A 198 -5.02 2.69 24.34
N GLN A 199 -6.12 3.17 23.77
CA GLN A 199 -6.99 2.39 22.91
C GLN A 199 -6.76 2.72 21.44
N PHE A 200 -7.02 1.72 20.60
CA PHE A 200 -7.03 1.92 19.15
C PHE A 200 -8.42 1.62 18.60
N HIS A 201 -8.83 2.42 17.63
CA HIS A 201 -10.02 2.17 16.84
C HIS A 201 -9.58 1.67 15.47
N ALA A 202 -10.03 0.48 15.11
CA ALA A 202 -9.75 -0.09 13.80
C ALA A 202 -10.63 0.61 12.77
N PHE A 203 -10.01 1.20 11.74
CA PHE A 203 -10.67 1.84 10.64
C PHE A 203 -10.64 0.95 9.41
N GLY A 204 -11.83 0.69 8.88
CA GLY A 204 -12.00 -0.21 7.76
C GLY A 204 -13.22 0.08 6.92
N ARG A 205 -13.39 -0.73 5.88
CA ARG A 205 -14.57 -0.71 5.03
C ARG A 205 -15.34 -2.02 5.19
N VAL A 206 -16.65 -1.91 5.38
CA VAL A 206 -17.56 -3.07 5.29
C VAL A 206 -17.76 -3.38 3.81
N LEU A 207 -17.45 -4.60 3.39
CA LEU A 207 -17.53 -5.05 1.99
C LEU A 207 -18.80 -5.84 1.74
N SER A 208 -19.20 -6.66 2.71
CA SER A 208 -20.46 -7.43 2.74
C SER A 208 -21.01 -7.45 4.17
N GLY A 209 -22.33 -7.58 4.29
CA GLY A 209 -23.04 -7.63 5.56
C GLY A 209 -23.13 -6.29 6.27
N THR A 210 -23.51 -6.34 7.55
CA THR A 210 -23.66 -5.17 8.41
C THR A 210 -22.95 -5.44 9.74
N ILE A 211 -22.10 -4.51 10.18
CA ILE A 211 -21.47 -4.59 11.50
C ILE A 211 -22.36 -3.90 12.54
N HIS A 212 -22.63 -4.56 13.67
CA HIS A 212 -23.42 -4.03 14.78
C HIS A 212 -22.56 -3.79 16.02
N ALA A 213 -22.90 -2.74 16.78
CA ALA A 213 -22.32 -2.51 18.10
C ALA A 213 -22.73 -3.63 19.07
N GLY A 214 -21.79 -4.13 19.87
CA GLY A 214 -22.00 -5.24 20.82
C GLY A 214 -21.96 -6.65 20.21
N GLN A 215 -21.81 -6.80 18.89
CA GLN A 215 -21.80 -8.13 18.27
C GLN A 215 -20.43 -8.83 18.40
N PRO A 216 -20.39 -10.16 18.58
CA PRO A 216 -19.15 -10.92 18.48
C PRO A 216 -18.69 -11.04 17.03
N VAL A 217 -17.40 -10.82 16.79
CA VAL A 217 -16.76 -10.92 15.47
C VAL A 217 -15.48 -11.75 15.56
N LYS A 218 -15.13 -12.46 14.50
CA LYS A 218 -13.83 -13.14 14.36
C LYS A 218 -12.90 -12.21 13.57
N VAL A 219 -11.77 -11.87 14.17
CA VAL A 219 -10.72 -11.06 13.56
C VAL A 219 -9.63 -12.02 13.06
N LEU A 220 -9.32 -11.92 11.77
CA LEU A 220 -8.27 -12.68 11.10
C LEU A 220 -7.07 -11.76 10.86
N GLY A 221 -5.90 -12.16 11.38
CA GLY A 221 -4.64 -11.47 11.18
C GLY A 221 -4.03 -11.73 9.79
N GLU A 222 -2.80 -11.24 9.58
CA GLU A 222 -2.10 -11.33 8.28
C GLU A 222 -1.50 -12.72 8.02
N ASN A 223 -1.24 -13.50 9.07
CA ASN A 223 -0.67 -14.85 8.95
C ASN A 223 -1.76 -15.94 8.91
N TYR A 224 -3.03 -15.57 9.08
CA TYR A 224 -4.13 -16.51 9.06
C TYR A 224 -4.25 -17.20 7.70
N THR A 225 -4.38 -18.52 7.72
CA THR A 225 -4.70 -19.34 6.55
C THR A 225 -5.80 -20.34 6.91
N LEU A 226 -6.39 -21.00 5.91
CA LEU A 226 -7.40 -22.04 6.17
C LEU A 226 -6.83 -23.28 6.87
N GLU A 227 -5.52 -23.50 6.77
CA GLU A 227 -4.82 -24.62 7.43
C GLU A 227 -4.34 -24.25 8.83
N ASP A 228 -4.09 -22.95 9.07
CA ASP A 228 -3.58 -22.40 10.32
C ASP A 228 -4.47 -21.27 10.84
N GLU A 229 -5.34 -21.62 11.79
CA GLU A 229 -6.27 -20.70 12.42
C GLU A 229 -5.71 -19.98 13.66
N GLU A 230 -4.43 -20.16 14.00
CA GLU A 230 -3.82 -19.58 15.21
C GLU A 230 -3.88 -18.05 15.21
N ASP A 231 -3.74 -17.41 14.04
CA ASP A 231 -3.82 -15.96 13.87
C ASP A 231 -5.28 -15.49 13.70
N SER A 232 -6.21 -16.09 14.46
CA SER A 232 -7.60 -15.64 14.56
C SER A 232 -8.07 -15.52 16.00
N GLN A 233 -8.86 -14.48 16.27
CA GLN A 233 -9.39 -14.23 17.62
C GLN A 233 -10.82 -13.73 17.55
N ILE A 234 -11.67 -14.25 18.44
CA ILE A 234 -13.04 -13.75 18.61
C ILE A 234 -12.99 -12.55 19.56
N CYS A 235 -13.44 -11.40 19.06
CA CYS A 235 -13.56 -10.15 19.79
C CYS A 235 -15.02 -9.70 19.83
N THR A 236 -15.37 -8.86 20.80
CA THR A 236 -16.70 -8.22 20.82
C THR A 236 -16.54 -6.79 20.37
N VAL A 237 -17.35 -6.38 19.38
CA VAL A 237 -17.41 -4.99 18.94
C VAL A 237 -17.95 -4.16 20.10
N GLY A 238 -17.19 -3.14 20.54
CA GLY A 238 -17.65 -2.16 21.51
C GLY A 238 -18.65 -1.20 20.87
N ARG A 239 -18.19 0.00 20.54
CA ARG A 239 -18.95 0.99 19.77
C ARG A 239 -18.46 1.08 18.32
N LEU A 240 -19.32 1.68 17.50
CA LEU A 240 -19.04 1.97 16.10
C LEU A 240 -19.19 3.46 15.84
N TRP A 241 -18.31 4.02 15.01
CA TRP A 241 -18.41 5.42 14.60
C TRP A 241 -18.21 5.63 13.11
N ILE A 242 -18.91 6.64 12.60
CA ILE A 242 -18.59 7.29 11.34
C ILE A 242 -17.63 8.45 11.62
N SER A 243 -16.43 8.37 11.07
CA SER A 243 -15.37 9.36 11.31
C SER A 243 -15.53 10.59 10.41
N VAL A 244 -15.56 11.78 11.01
CA VAL A 244 -15.56 13.09 10.32
C VAL A 244 -14.32 13.90 10.73
N ALA A 245 -13.17 13.23 10.83
CA ALA A 245 -11.88 13.74 11.26
C ALA A 245 -11.85 14.32 12.70
N ARG A 246 -12.46 15.48 12.94
CA ARG A 246 -12.43 16.16 14.26
C ARG A 246 -13.49 15.66 15.24
N TYR A 247 -14.55 15.03 14.74
CA TYR A 247 -15.60 14.45 15.55
C TYR A 247 -16.05 13.12 14.95
N HIS A 248 -16.68 12.31 15.77
CA HIS A 248 -17.13 10.96 15.44
C HIS A 248 -18.61 10.84 15.76
N ILE A 249 -19.37 10.29 14.81
CA ILE A 249 -20.81 10.07 14.97
C ILE A 249 -21.00 8.61 15.36
N GLU A 250 -21.42 8.37 16.60
CA GLU A 250 -21.70 7.02 17.09
C GLU A 250 -22.95 6.44 16.42
N VAL A 251 -22.87 5.18 16.01
CA VAL A 251 -23.94 4.48 15.29
C VAL A 251 -24.10 3.06 15.80
N ASN A 252 -25.33 2.54 15.77
CA ASN A 252 -25.61 1.18 16.22
C ASN A 252 -25.20 0.10 15.20
N ARG A 253 -25.16 0.46 13.91
CA ARG A 253 -24.81 -0.45 12.82
C ARG A 253 -24.23 0.29 11.62
N VAL A 254 -23.35 -0.36 10.85
CA VAL A 254 -22.81 0.16 9.58
C VAL A 254 -22.92 -0.88 8.47
N PRO A 255 -23.66 -0.59 7.37
CA PRO A 255 -23.87 -1.54 6.29
C PRO A 255 -22.71 -1.55 5.27
N ALA A 256 -22.71 -2.57 4.42
CA ALA A 256 -21.79 -2.74 3.30
C ALA A 256 -21.61 -1.46 2.45
N GLY A 257 -20.38 -1.25 1.99
CA GLY A 257 -19.95 -0.10 1.21
C GLY A 257 -19.39 1.07 2.03
N ASN A 258 -19.71 1.15 3.32
CA ASN A 258 -19.32 2.28 4.18
C ASN A 258 -18.00 2.05 4.93
N TRP A 259 -17.39 3.15 5.35
CA TRP A 259 -16.26 3.15 6.27
C TRP A 259 -16.73 3.22 7.72
N VAL A 260 -15.99 2.58 8.62
CA VAL A 260 -16.36 2.46 10.03
C VAL A 260 -15.11 2.48 10.92
N LEU A 261 -15.21 3.13 12.07
CA LEU A 261 -14.31 2.96 13.21
C LEU A 261 -14.91 1.94 14.16
N ILE A 262 -14.10 0.97 14.58
CA ILE A 262 -14.51 -0.17 15.40
C ILE A 262 -13.65 -0.19 16.68
N GLU A 263 -14.32 -0.15 17.83
CA GLU A 263 -13.68 -0.34 19.14
C GLU A 263 -13.72 -1.81 19.58
N GLY A 264 -12.71 -2.25 20.32
CA GLY A 264 -12.66 -3.56 20.97
C GLY A 264 -12.07 -4.69 20.14
N VAL A 265 -11.65 -4.40 18.91
CA VAL A 265 -11.02 -5.38 17.99
C VAL A 265 -9.53 -5.14 17.79
N ASP A 266 -8.92 -4.20 18.51
CA ASP A 266 -7.58 -3.72 18.25
C ASP A 266 -6.47 -4.66 18.75
N GLN A 267 -6.72 -5.44 19.79
CA GLN A 267 -5.69 -6.28 20.42
C GLN A 267 -5.04 -7.29 19.46
N PRO A 268 -5.79 -8.10 18.67
CA PRO A 268 -5.20 -9.06 17.72
C PRO A 268 -4.68 -8.40 16.44
N ILE A 269 -5.04 -7.15 16.16
CA ILE A 269 -4.66 -6.46 14.92
C ILE A 269 -3.30 -5.78 15.10
N VAL A 270 -2.35 -6.12 14.24
CA VAL A 270 -1.07 -5.39 14.15
C VAL A 270 -1.14 -4.31 13.09
N LYS A 271 -1.41 -4.64 11.82
CA LYS A 271 -1.42 -3.66 10.72
C LYS A 271 -2.74 -3.68 9.97
N THR A 272 -2.98 -4.78 9.27
CA THR A 272 -4.26 -5.05 8.65
C THR A 272 -4.95 -6.24 9.28
N ALA A 273 -6.27 -6.30 9.10
CA ALA A 273 -7.04 -7.47 9.48
C ALA A 273 -8.30 -7.58 8.63
N THR A 274 -8.85 -8.79 8.67
CA THR A 274 -10.14 -9.13 8.08
C THR A 274 -11.10 -9.50 9.19
N ILE A 275 -12.23 -8.81 9.28
CA ILE A 275 -13.25 -9.04 10.30
C ILE A 275 -14.41 -9.77 9.64
N THR A 276 -14.80 -10.89 10.22
CA THR A 276 -15.92 -11.73 9.76
C THR A 276 -16.77 -12.23 10.93
N GLU A 277 -17.83 -12.96 10.63
CA GLU A 277 -18.69 -13.59 11.65
C GLU A 277 -17.97 -14.79 12.28
N PRO A 278 -18.11 -15.01 13.60
CA PRO A 278 -17.45 -16.12 14.28
C PRO A 278 -18.01 -17.49 13.91
N ARG A 279 -19.22 -17.55 13.33
CA ARG A 279 -19.89 -18.77 12.88
C ARG A 279 -20.50 -18.50 11.51
N GLY A 280 -20.39 -19.43 10.57
CA GLY A 280 -21.00 -19.35 9.25
C GLY A 280 -20.02 -19.15 8.09
N ASN A 281 -18.85 -18.56 8.34
CA ASN A 281 -17.83 -18.30 7.32
C ASN A 281 -16.52 -19.07 7.62
N GLU A 282 -16.59 -20.39 7.73
CA GLU A 282 -15.43 -21.25 8.04
C GLU A 282 -14.38 -21.23 6.91
N GLU A 283 -14.78 -20.90 5.69
CA GLU A 283 -13.90 -20.76 4.52
C GLU A 283 -13.47 -19.30 4.26
N ALA A 284 -13.71 -18.38 5.22
CA ALA A 284 -13.27 -16.99 5.09
C ALA A 284 -11.75 -16.91 5.05
N GLN A 285 -11.22 -16.31 3.99
CA GLN A 285 -9.81 -15.97 3.90
C GLN A 285 -9.58 -14.49 4.23
N ILE A 286 -8.31 -14.08 4.24
CA ILE A 286 -7.93 -12.71 4.52
C ILE A 286 -7.93 -11.85 3.25
N PHE A 287 -7.98 -10.53 3.45
CA PHE A 287 -7.48 -9.61 2.43
C PHE A 287 -5.96 -9.60 2.43
N ARG A 288 -5.37 -9.42 1.23
CA ARG A 288 -3.94 -9.30 1.04
C ARG A 288 -3.38 -8.16 1.90
N PRO A 289 -2.23 -8.36 2.56
CA PRO A 289 -1.52 -7.30 3.25
C PRO A 289 -1.26 -6.09 2.34
N LEU A 290 -1.07 -4.91 2.94
CA LEU A 290 -0.84 -3.68 2.18
C LEU A 290 0.48 -3.74 1.41
N LYS A 291 0.39 -3.70 0.08
CA LYS A 291 1.55 -3.45 -0.78
C LYS A 291 1.88 -1.96 -0.81
N PHE A 292 2.99 -1.59 -0.18
CA PHE A 292 3.47 -0.21 -0.21
C PHE A 292 4.25 0.09 -1.48
N ASN A 293 4.18 1.34 -1.94
CA ASN A 293 4.97 1.81 -3.08
C ASN A 293 6.46 2.05 -2.73
N THR A 294 6.78 2.06 -1.44
CA THR A 294 8.11 2.34 -0.90
C THR A 294 8.47 1.30 0.15
N THR A 295 9.74 0.93 0.22
CA THR A 295 10.28 0.07 1.26
C THR A 295 10.77 0.90 2.44
N SER A 296 10.64 0.39 3.67
CA SER A 296 11.21 1.01 4.86
C SER A 296 12.70 0.67 4.96
N VAL A 297 13.55 1.61 4.55
CA VAL A 297 15.00 1.41 4.39
C VAL A 297 15.81 2.02 5.54
N ILE A 298 15.33 3.12 6.14
CA ILE A 298 16.07 3.80 7.21
C ILE A 298 15.88 3.00 8.50
N LYS A 299 17.00 2.57 9.07
CA LYS A 299 17.13 1.76 10.28
C LYS A 299 17.62 2.63 11.42
N ILE A 300 16.89 2.61 12.53
CA ILE A 300 17.28 3.28 13.78
C ILE A 300 17.25 2.27 14.92
N ALA A 301 18.34 2.19 15.68
CA ALA A 301 18.37 1.45 16.93
C ALA A 301 17.85 2.33 18.08
N VAL A 302 16.99 1.76 18.92
CA VAL A 302 16.35 2.46 20.04
C VAL A 302 16.51 1.68 21.33
N GLU A 303 16.81 2.39 22.41
CA GLU A 303 16.92 1.83 23.75
C GLU A 303 16.35 2.81 24.78
N PRO A 304 15.74 2.32 25.87
CA PRO A 304 15.34 3.23 26.94
C PRO A 304 16.60 3.78 27.63
N VAL A 305 16.55 5.02 28.11
CA VAL A 305 17.62 5.57 28.96
C VAL A 305 17.73 4.75 30.26
N ASN A 306 16.58 4.41 30.84
CA ASN A 306 16.49 3.56 32.03
C ASN A 306 16.08 2.12 31.64
N PRO A 307 16.95 1.12 31.81
CA PRO A 307 16.65 -0.26 31.43
C PRO A 307 15.42 -0.88 32.15
N SER A 308 15.06 -0.38 33.34
CA SER A 308 13.86 -0.83 34.06
C SER A 308 12.55 -0.48 33.36
N GLU A 309 12.57 0.47 32.43
CA GLU A 309 11.40 0.94 31.69
C GLU A 309 11.24 0.26 30.33
N LEU A 310 12.07 -0.75 30.03
CA LEU A 310 11.99 -1.54 28.80
C LEU A 310 10.60 -2.07 28.47
N PRO A 311 9.79 -2.59 29.43
CA PRO A 311 8.43 -3.04 29.14
C PRO A 311 7.51 -1.94 28.60
N LYS A 312 7.67 -0.70 29.08
CA LYS A 312 6.90 0.46 28.59
C LYS A 312 7.32 0.84 27.17
N MET A 313 8.62 0.77 26.89
CA MET A 313 9.13 0.99 25.53
C MET A 313 8.57 -0.07 24.56
N LEU A 314 8.57 -1.34 24.95
CA LEU A 314 8.05 -2.43 24.15
C LEU A 314 6.54 -2.28 23.87
N ASP A 315 5.77 -1.87 24.87
CA ASP A 315 4.35 -1.53 24.67
C ASP A 315 4.19 -0.36 23.68
N GLY A 316 4.97 0.71 23.85
CA GLY A 316 5.00 1.83 22.93
C GLY A 316 5.39 1.43 21.50
N LEU A 317 6.38 0.55 21.34
CA LEU A 317 6.81 0.01 20.04
C LEU A 317 5.68 -0.77 19.35
N ARG A 318 4.92 -1.57 20.10
CA ARG A 318 3.73 -2.26 19.56
C ARG A 318 2.66 -1.25 19.11
N LYS A 319 2.44 -0.18 19.87
CA LYS A 319 1.45 0.87 19.53
C LYS A 319 1.83 1.69 18.29
N VAL A 320 3.11 2.08 18.14
CA VAL A 320 3.56 2.74 16.89
C VAL A 320 3.50 1.78 15.71
N ASN A 321 3.78 0.49 15.90
CA ASN A 321 3.65 -0.52 14.84
C ASN A 321 2.20 -0.67 14.35
N LYS A 322 1.21 -0.44 15.23
CA LYS A 322 -0.22 -0.36 14.87
C LYS A 322 -0.58 0.92 14.12
N SER A 323 -0.03 2.05 14.56
CA SER A 323 -0.36 3.37 14.01
C SER A 323 0.19 3.58 12.59
N TYR A 324 1.41 3.10 12.37
CA TYR A 324 2.23 3.37 11.19
C TYR A 324 2.34 2.12 10.30
N PRO A 325 1.59 2.03 9.19
CA PRO A 325 1.47 0.78 8.42
C PRO A 325 2.78 0.25 7.84
N SER A 326 3.68 1.15 7.42
CA SER A 326 4.99 0.78 6.85
C SER A 326 6.08 0.64 7.91
N LEU A 327 5.77 0.88 9.19
CA LEU A 327 6.77 0.70 10.25
C LEU A 327 7.05 -0.78 10.45
N THR A 328 8.31 -1.11 10.68
CA THR A 328 8.69 -2.46 11.12
C THR A 328 9.54 -2.31 12.35
N THR A 329 9.13 -3.00 13.42
CA THR A 329 9.91 -3.08 14.66
C THR A 329 10.43 -4.50 14.78
N LYS A 330 11.74 -4.67 14.96
CA LYS A 330 12.39 -5.97 15.14
C LYS A 330 13.38 -5.91 16.30
N VAL A 331 13.68 -7.08 16.87
CA VAL A 331 14.75 -7.24 17.86
C VAL A 331 15.86 -8.00 17.18
N GLU A 332 17.07 -7.45 17.16
CA GLU A 332 18.24 -8.13 16.59
C GLU A 332 18.88 -9.09 17.60
N GLU A 333 19.75 -9.98 17.14
CA GLU A 333 20.41 -10.98 18.01
C GLU A 333 21.25 -10.35 19.13
N SER A 334 21.72 -9.11 18.92
CA SER A 334 22.40 -8.30 19.94
C SER A 334 21.49 -7.90 21.11
N GLY A 335 20.16 -8.06 20.97
CA GLY A 335 19.15 -7.55 21.89
C GLY A 335 18.73 -6.10 21.61
N GLU A 336 19.29 -5.46 20.58
CA GLU A 336 18.92 -4.10 20.20
C GLU A 336 17.54 -4.06 19.53
N HIS A 337 16.72 -3.07 19.90
CA HIS A 337 15.44 -2.82 19.26
C HIS A 337 15.65 -1.91 18.06
N VAL A 338 15.18 -2.36 16.90
CA VAL A 338 15.37 -1.67 15.64
C VAL A 338 14.02 -1.27 15.06
N ILE A 339 13.94 -0.01 14.62
CA ILE A 339 12.82 0.56 13.91
C ILE A 339 13.23 0.82 12.46
N LEU A 340 12.46 0.31 11.52
CA LEU A 340 12.59 0.58 10.08
C LEU A 340 11.48 1.53 9.62
N GLY A 341 11.86 2.59 8.93
CA GLY A 341 10.94 3.58 8.36
C GLY A 341 11.36 4.06 6.97
N THR A 342 10.49 4.84 6.32
CA THR A 342 10.70 5.27 4.92
C THR A 342 11.64 6.46 4.79
N GLY A 343 11.82 7.28 5.83
CA GLY A 343 12.64 8.49 5.77
C GLY A 343 12.71 9.23 7.10
N GLU A 344 13.48 10.32 7.13
CA GLU A 344 13.77 11.10 8.34
C GLU A 344 12.51 11.68 8.99
N LEU A 345 11.68 12.40 8.23
CA LEU A 345 10.45 13.00 8.77
C LEU A 345 9.48 11.93 9.30
N TYR A 346 9.40 10.79 8.62
CA TYR A 346 8.56 9.68 9.06
C TYR A 346 9.02 9.14 10.41
N LEU A 347 10.33 8.92 10.57
CA LEU A 347 10.91 8.43 11.81
C LEU A 347 10.88 9.49 12.92
N ASP A 348 11.00 10.78 12.60
CA ASP A 348 10.83 11.86 13.57
C ASP A 348 9.42 11.85 14.18
N CYS A 349 8.37 11.73 13.35
CA CYS A 349 7.00 11.58 13.83
C CYS A 349 6.81 10.29 14.65
N VAL A 350 7.34 9.16 14.20
CA VAL A 350 7.27 7.89 14.95
C VAL A 350 7.94 8.02 16.32
N MET A 351 9.11 8.65 16.37
CA MET A 351 9.83 8.88 17.62
C MET A 351 9.13 9.88 18.53
N HIS A 352 8.48 10.89 17.96
CA HIS A 352 7.61 11.81 18.70
C HIS A 352 6.48 11.04 19.37
N ASP A 353 5.72 10.24 18.62
CA ASP A 353 4.58 9.49 19.14
C ASP A 353 5.02 8.44 20.17
N LEU A 354 6.14 7.75 19.90
CA LEU A 354 6.70 6.77 20.83
C LEU A 354 7.03 7.44 22.18
N ARG A 355 7.75 8.57 22.16
CA ARG A 355 8.19 9.28 23.38
C ARG A 355 7.08 10.05 24.08
N LYS A 356 6.16 10.66 23.35
CA LYS A 356 5.17 11.61 23.89
C LYS A 356 3.77 11.04 24.04
N MET A 357 3.32 10.19 23.13
CA MET A 357 1.95 9.68 23.15
C MET A 357 1.83 8.34 23.87
N TYR A 358 2.78 7.43 23.63
CA TYR A 358 2.58 6.03 24.02
C TYR A 358 3.35 5.56 25.25
N SER A 359 4.62 5.98 25.40
CA SER A 359 5.49 5.46 26.47
C SER A 359 5.80 6.47 27.57
N GLU A 360 5.81 7.77 27.27
CA GLU A 360 6.22 8.84 28.20
C GLU A 360 7.58 8.61 28.88
N ILE A 361 8.53 7.97 28.18
CA ILE A 361 9.89 7.71 28.67
C ILE A 361 10.96 8.40 27.80
N ASP A 362 12.14 8.55 28.38
CA ASP A 362 13.33 8.98 27.66
C ASP A 362 13.97 7.81 26.90
N ILE A 363 14.11 7.98 25.58
CA ILE A 363 14.61 6.94 24.66
C ILE A 363 15.90 7.44 24.00
N LYS A 364 16.99 6.67 24.17
CA LYS A 364 18.24 6.82 23.42
C LYS A 364 18.03 6.34 21.99
N VAL A 365 18.50 7.13 21.03
CA VAL A 365 18.37 6.86 19.61
C VAL A 365 19.77 6.87 19.02
N ALA A 366 20.14 5.80 18.31
CA ALA A 366 21.38 5.75 17.56
C ALA A 366 21.27 6.55 16.26
N ASP A 367 22.42 6.85 15.66
CA ASP A 367 22.45 7.51 14.36
C ASP A 367 21.73 6.65 13.30
N PRO A 368 20.87 7.25 12.45
CA PRO A 368 20.16 6.50 11.42
C PRO A 368 21.13 5.86 10.44
N VAL A 369 20.97 4.55 10.25
CA VAL A 369 21.67 3.76 9.23
C VAL A 369 20.67 3.26 8.19
N VAL A 370 21.14 2.60 7.15
CA VAL A 370 20.28 1.98 6.14
C VAL A 370 20.37 0.47 6.24
N THR A 371 19.29 -0.22 5.89
CA THR A 371 19.36 -1.67 5.64
C THR A 371 20.08 -1.90 4.32
N PHE A 372 21.11 -2.75 4.34
CA PHE A 372 21.78 -3.23 3.15
C PHE A 372 21.06 -4.46 2.58
N CYS A 373 21.53 -4.84 1.40
CA CYS A 373 21.05 -6.01 0.69
C CYS A 373 22.24 -6.71 0.04
N GLU A 374 22.17 -8.03 -0.02
CA GLU A 374 23.24 -8.84 -0.58
C GLU A 374 22.97 -9.23 -2.04
N THR A 375 24.03 -9.38 -2.83
CA THR A 375 23.97 -9.87 -4.21
C THR A 375 25.23 -10.63 -4.62
N VAL A 376 25.15 -11.41 -5.71
CA VAL A 376 26.33 -12.02 -6.37
C VAL A 376 26.51 -11.41 -7.75
N VAL A 377 27.77 -11.16 -8.13
CA VAL A 377 28.14 -10.55 -9.42
C VAL A 377 28.53 -11.59 -10.48
N GLU A 378 29.01 -12.76 -10.06
CA GLU A 378 29.51 -13.82 -10.93
C GLU A 378 28.99 -15.18 -10.46
N THR A 379 28.97 -16.14 -11.38
CA THR A 379 28.59 -17.52 -11.07
C THR A 379 29.60 -18.15 -10.10
N SER A 380 29.09 -18.90 -9.12
CA SER A 380 29.93 -19.62 -8.16
C SER A 380 30.95 -20.53 -8.86
N SER A 381 32.23 -20.39 -8.52
CA SER A 381 33.34 -21.17 -9.09
C SER A 381 33.30 -22.65 -8.72
N LEU A 382 32.70 -22.98 -7.57
CA LEU A 382 32.54 -24.35 -7.08
C LEU A 382 31.07 -24.63 -6.78
N LYS A 383 30.66 -25.86 -7.07
CA LYS A 383 29.35 -26.38 -6.65
C LYS A 383 29.40 -26.67 -5.16
N CYS A 384 28.72 -25.86 -4.35
CA CYS A 384 28.65 -26.06 -2.91
C CYS A 384 27.64 -27.16 -2.59
N PHE A 385 27.99 -28.06 -1.67
CA PHE A 385 27.08 -29.08 -1.18
C PHE A 385 26.84 -28.95 0.33
N ALA A 386 25.63 -29.27 0.76
CA ALA A 386 25.23 -29.43 2.15
C ALA A 386 24.78 -30.87 2.38
N GLU A 387 25.25 -31.48 3.45
CA GLU A 387 24.87 -32.83 3.87
C GLU A 387 24.15 -32.74 5.22
N THR A 388 23.05 -33.47 5.37
CA THR A 388 22.29 -33.48 6.62
C THR A 388 23.08 -34.16 7.75
N PRO A 389 22.82 -33.86 9.03
CA PRO A 389 23.52 -34.49 10.16
C PRO A 389 23.40 -36.03 10.16
N ASN A 390 22.30 -36.55 9.63
CA ASN A 390 22.07 -37.99 9.47
C ASN A 390 22.85 -38.63 8.30
N LYS A 391 23.60 -37.84 7.51
CA LYS A 391 24.38 -38.24 6.32
C LYS A 391 23.59 -38.94 5.22
N LYS A 392 22.26 -38.76 5.19
CA LYS A 392 21.38 -39.41 4.22
C LYS A 392 21.08 -38.53 3.01
N ASN A 393 21.07 -37.21 3.20
CA ASN A 393 20.62 -36.27 2.19
C ASN A 393 21.74 -35.30 1.85
N LYS A 394 22.04 -35.18 0.56
CA LYS A 394 23.02 -34.23 0.03
C LYS A 394 22.37 -33.31 -1.00
N ILE A 395 22.43 -32.01 -0.74
CA ILE A 395 21.92 -30.95 -1.62
C ILE A 395 23.09 -30.18 -2.18
N THR A 396 23.10 -29.91 -3.48
CA THR A 396 24.13 -29.13 -4.15
C THR A 396 23.49 -27.93 -4.85
N MET A 397 24.07 -26.75 -4.69
CA MET A 397 23.55 -25.52 -5.27
C MET A 397 24.68 -24.70 -5.90
N ILE A 398 24.32 -23.90 -6.90
CA ILE A 398 25.15 -22.83 -7.44
C ILE A 398 24.41 -21.50 -7.28
N ALA A 399 25.16 -20.41 -7.32
CA ALA A 399 24.59 -19.08 -7.31
C ALA A 399 25.03 -18.39 -8.59
N GLU A 400 24.07 -17.80 -9.32
CA GLU A 400 24.32 -17.04 -10.54
C GLU A 400 23.50 -15.75 -10.54
N PRO A 401 24.01 -14.68 -11.18
CA PRO A 401 23.29 -13.43 -11.31
C PRO A 401 22.16 -13.52 -12.35
N LEU A 402 20.95 -13.17 -11.95
CA LEU A 402 19.74 -12.90 -12.73
C LEU A 402 19.96 -11.75 -13.72
N GLU A 403 19.20 -11.83 -14.82
CA GLU A 403 19.17 -10.81 -15.85
C GLU A 403 18.65 -9.47 -15.33
N LYS A 404 19.12 -8.40 -15.95
CA LYS A 404 18.72 -7.04 -15.59
C LYS A 404 17.22 -6.85 -15.80
N GLY A 405 16.53 -6.36 -14.77
CA GLY A 405 15.09 -6.08 -14.78
C GLY A 405 14.20 -7.26 -14.38
N LEU A 406 14.72 -8.49 -14.29
CA LEU A 406 13.93 -9.65 -13.86
C LEU A 406 13.51 -9.56 -12.39
N ALA A 407 14.40 -9.11 -11.52
CA ALA A 407 14.08 -8.85 -10.12
C ALA A 407 12.97 -7.79 -9.96
N GLU A 408 13.05 -6.71 -10.73
CA GLU A 408 12.05 -5.63 -10.71
C GLU A 408 10.69 -6.14 -11.19
N ASP A 409 10.66 -7.01 -12.21
CA ASP A 409 9.43 -7.63 -12.69
C ASP A 409 8.76 -8.53 -11.64
N ILE A 410 9.56 -9.27 -10.86
CA ILE A 410 9.05 -10.13 -9.79
C ILE A 410 8.46 -9.28 -8.65
N GLU A 411 9.20 -8.26 -8.18
CA GLU A 411 8.74 -7.34 -7.12
C GLU A 411 7.49 -6.54 -7.56
N ASN A 412 7.41 -6.17 -8.83
CA ASN A 412 6.25 -5.51 -9.42
C ASN A 412 5.07 -6.45 -9.70
N GLU A 413 5.17 -7.74 -9.36
CA GLU A 413 4.15 -8.77 -9.61
C GLU A 413 3.77 -8.93 -11.09
N VAL A 414 4.69 -8.63 -12.00
CA VAL A 414 4.53 -8.92 -13.43
C VAL A 414 4.54 -10.43 -13.67
N VAL A 415 5.23 -11.18 -12.79
CA VAL A 415 5.28 -12.64 -12.76
C VAL A 415 4.95 -13.15 -11.35
N GLN A 416 4.20 -14.24 -11.28
CA GLN A 416 3.81 -14.86 -10.01
C GLN A 416 4.00 -16.38 -10.10
N ILE A 417 4.48 -16.99 -9.01
CA ILE A 417 4.69 -18.44 -8.92
C ILE A 417 3.36 -19.24 -8.90
N THR A 418 2.26 -18.56 -8.57
CA THR A 418 0.89 -19.12 -8.56
C THR A 418 0.34 -19.36 -9.97
N TRP A 419 0.97 -18.77 -11.00
CA TRP A 419 0.55 -18.98 -12.38
C TRP A 419 0.83 -20.42 -12.83
N ASN A 420 0.12 -20.85 -13.87
CA ASN A 420 0.43 -22.14 -14.47
C ASN A 420 1.88 -22.14 -15.03
N ARG A 421 2.53 -23.30 -15.00
CA ARG A 421 3.93 -23.45 -15.45
C ARG A 421 4.15 -23.14 -16.94
N LYS A 422 3.11 -23.23 -17.77
CA LYS A 422 3.18 -22.92 -19.20
C LYS A 422 3.28 -21.40 -19.42
N LYS A 423 2.42 -20.62 -18.78
CA LYS A 423 2.41 -19.15 -18.81
C LYS A 423 3.68 -18.59 -18.17
N LEU A 424 4.13 -19.21 -17.06
CA LEU A 424 5.41 -18.88 -16.44
C LEU A 424 6.56 -19.13 -17.45
N GLY A 425 6.61 -20.31 -18.07
CA GLY A 425 7.62 -20.63 -19.07
C GLY A 425 7.63 -19.69 -20.27
N GLU A 426 6.46 -19.35 -20.80
CA GLU A 426 6.30 -18.41 -21.93
C GLU A 426 6.81 -17.00 -21.58
N PHE A 427 6.59 -16.54 -20.35
CA PHE A 427 7.08 -15.24 -19.88
C PHE A 427 8.62 -15.19 -19.88
N PHE A 428 9.26 -16.16 -19.24
CA PHE A 428 10.73 -16.23 -19.15
C PHE A 428 11.37 -16.47 -20.52
N GLN A 429 10.75 -17.29 -21.39
CA GLN A 429 11.23 -17.52 -22.75
C GLN A 429 11.13 -16.26 -23.62
N THR A 430 10.01 -15.52 -23.55
CA THR A 430 9.76 -14.39 -24.45
C THR A 430 10.51 -13.13 -24.03
N LYS A 431 10.65 -12.89 -22.71
CA LYS A 431 11.22 -11.65 -22.18
C LYS A 431 12.71 -11.74 -21.86
N TYR A 432 13.19 -12.92 -21.48
CA TYR A 432 14.55 -13.13 -21.00
C TYR A 432 15.31 -14.22 -21.76
N ASP A 433 14.76 -14.75 -22.85
CA ASP A 433 15.35 -15.81 -23.67
C ASP A 433 15.76 -17.07 -22.88
N TRP A 434 15.05 -17.37 -21.79
CA TRP A 434 15.30 -18.58 -21.01
C TRP A 434 14.92 -19.84 -21.80
N ASP A 435 15.69 -20.91 -21.60
CA ASP A 435 15.31 -22.23 -22.09
C ASP A 435 14.02 -22.71 -21.41
N LEU A 436 13.16 -23.37 -22.19
CA LEU A 436 11.85 -23.81 -21.74
C LEU A 436 11.95 -24.86 -20.61
N LEU A 437 13.03 -25.66 -20.60
CA LEU A 437 13.24 -26.67 -19.57
C LEU A 437 13.60 -26.02 -18.22
N ALA A 438 14.48 -25.01 -18.24
CA ALA A 438 14.83 -24.23 -17.05
C ALA A 438 13.63 -23.41 -16.54
N ALA A 439 12.93 -22.72 -17.43
CA ALA A 439 11.80 -21.87 -17.08
C ALA A 439 10.62 -22.65 -16.46
N ARG A 440 10.41 -23.92 -16.85
CA ARG A 440 9.39 -24.79 -16.26
C ARG A 440 9.80 -25.42 -14.94
N SER A 441 11.08 -25.33 -14.59
CA SER A 441 11.67 -25.93 -13.40
C SER A 441 11.90 -24.91 -12.28
N ILE A 442 11.28 -23.72 -12.38
CA ILE A 442 11.22 -22.74 -11.30
C ILE A 442 10.32 -23.29 -10.19
N TRP A 443 10.84 -23.30 -8.97
CA TRP A 443 10.15 -23.83 -7.79
C TRP A 443 9.52 -22.75 -6.93
N ALA A 444 10.24 -21.65 -6.69
CA ALA A 444 9.81 -20.58 -5.81
C ALA A 444 10.55 -19.26 -6.11
N PHE A 445 9.96 -18.18 -5.64
CA PHE A 445 10.64 -16.91 -5.43
C PHE A 445 10.98 -16.72 -3.94
N GLY A 446 11.99 -15.91 -3.63
CA GLY A 446 12.42 -15.66 -2.25
C GLY A 446 12.92 -14.22 -2.05
N PRO A 447 12.87 -13.65 -0.84
CA PRO A 447 12.54 -14.30 0.44
C PRO A 447 11.06 -14.58 0.67
N ASP A 448 10.17 -13.81 0.04
CA ASP A 448 8.73 -14.01 0.10
C ASP A 448 8.19 -14.46 -1.27
N ALA A 449 6.86 -14.65 -1.40
CA ALA A 449 6.23 -15.15 -2.63
C ALA A 449 6.51 -14.31 -3.89
N THR A 450 6.88 -13.04 -3.71
CA THR A 450 7.23 -12.07 -4.77
C THR A 450 8.61 -11.46 -4.54
N GLY A 451 9.50 -12.19 -3.87
CA GLY A 451 10.86 -11.72 -3.60
C GLY A 451 11.79 -11.79 -4.82
N PRO A 452 12.87 -10.99 -4.86
CA PRO A 452 13.73 -10.82 -6.05
C PRO A 452 14.75 -11.96 -6.30
N ASN A 453 14.57 -13.12 -5.69
CA ASN A 453 15.42 -14.31 -5.90
C ASN A 453 14.60 -15.43 -6.51
N ILE A 454 15.24 -16.30 -7.31
CA ILE A 454 14.59 -17.45 -7.95
C ILE A 454 15.22 -18.74 -7.44
N LEU A 455 14.42 -19.79 -7.28
CA LEU A 455 14.92 -21.15 -7.10
C LEU A 455 14.58 -21.99 -8.34
N VAL A 456 15.60 -22.39 -9.09
CA VAL A 456 15.47 -23.24 -10.28
C VAL A 456 16.03 -24.63 -10.00
N ASP A 457 15.34 -25.67 -10.46
CA ASP A 457 15.82 -27.05 -10.49
C ASP A 457 16.38 -27.40 -11.87
N ASP A 458 17.70 -27.48 -12.00
CA ASP A 458 18.36 -27.94 -13.22
C ASP A 458 18.87 -29.40 -13.11
N THR A 459 18.21 -30.25 -12.32
CA THR A 459 18.60 -31.66 -12.24
C THR A 459 18.02 -32.46 -13.41
N LEU A 460 18.85 -33.33 -14.00
CA LEU A 460 18.40 -34.26 -15.03
C LEU A 460 17.71 -35.48 -14.41
N PRO A 461 16.61 -36.01 -15.01
CA PRO A 461 15.96 -37.23 -14.52
C PRO A 461 16.87 -38.47 -14.51
N SER A 462 17.97 -38.45 -15.28
CA SER A 462 19.01 -39.48 -15.28
C SER A 462 19.91 -39.43 -14.04
N GLU A 463 20.01 -38.27 -13.39
CA GLU A 463 20.87 -38.04 -12.22
C GLU A 463 20.09 -38.15 -10.91
N VAL A 464 18.82 -37.72 -10.92
CA VAL A 464 17.99 -37.60 -9.72
C VAL A 464 16.59 -38.13 -9.99
N ASP A 465 16.08 -38.95 -9.06
CA ASP A 465 14.69 -39.37 -9.07
C ASP A 465 13.77 -38.17 -8.78
N LYS A 466 13.03 -37.72 -9.79
CA LYS A 466 12.11 -36.59 -9.70
C LYS A 466 10.94 -36.83 -8.74
N ALA A 467 10.53 -38.08 -8.51
CA ALA A 467 9.47 -38.38 -7.55
C ALA A 467 9.96 -38.17 -6.12
N LEU A 468 11.16 -38.67 -5.81
CA LEU A 468 11.82 -38.48 -4.52
C LEU A 468 12.15 -36.99 -4.29
N LEU A 469 12.63 -36.30 -5.32
CA LEU A 469 12.89 -34.87 -5.28
C LEU A 469 11.64 -34.04 -4.98
N GLY A 470 10.51 -34.42 -5.57
CA GLY A 470 9.22 -33.79 -5.33
C GLY A 470 8.76 -33.90 -3.88
N SER A 471 9.08 -35.00 -3.20
CA SER A 471 8.69 -35.24 -1.79
C SER A 471 9.33 -34.28 -0.78
N VAL A 472 10.46 -33.65 -1.15
CA VAL A 472 11.20 -32.72 -0.29
C VAL A 472 11.25 -31.30 -0.83
N LYS A 473 10.57 -31.05 -1.95
CA LYS A 473 10.54 -29.74 -2.61
C LYS A 473 10.15 -28.65 -1.62
N ASP A 474 9.09 -28.85 -0.84
CA ASP A 474 8.55 -27.81 0.04
C ASP A 474 9.50 -27.47 1.19
N SER A 475 10.19 -28.48 1.74
CA SER A 475 11.24 -28.25 2.75
C SER A 475 12.43 -27.45 2.19
N ILE A 476 12.78 -27.67 0.92
CA ILE A 476 13.85 -26.93 0.25
C ILE A 476 13.42 -25.49 -0.03
N VAL A 477 12.18 -25.29 -0.48
CA VAL A 477 11.62 -23.95 -0.70
C VAL A 477 11.58 -23.17 0.61
N GLN A 478 11.11 -23.78 1.71
CA GLN A 478 11.11 -23.15 3.03
C GLN A 478 12.52 -22.77 3.49
N GLY A 479 13.48 -23.69 3.36
CA GLY A 479 14.89 -23.40 3.69
C GLY A 479 15.51 -22.31 2.81
N PHE A 480 15.15 -22.26 1.53
CA PHE A 480 15.59 -21.23 0.59
C PHE A 480 15.02 -19.86 0.92
N GLN A 481 13.71 -19.76 1.16
CA GLN A 481 13.03 -18.51 1.52
C GLN A 481 13.56 -17.97 2.85
N TRP A 482 13.72 -18.83 3.86
CA TRP A 482 14.32 -18.44 5.12
C TRP A 482 15.78 -17.97 4.95
N GLY A 483 16.60 -18.73 4.22
CA GLY A 483 18.00 -18.37 3.99
C GLY A 483 18.20 -17.10 3.14
N THR A 484 17.26 -16.78 2.25
CA THR A 484 17.27 -15.52 1.47
C THR A 484 16.72 -14.34 2.26
N ARG A 485 15.87 -14.59 3.28
CA ARG A 485 15.35 -13.54 4.18
C ARG A 485 16.42 -13.03 5.14
N GLU A 486 17.25 -13.93 5.65
CA GLU A 486 18.32 -13.53 6.56
C GLU A 486 19.60 -13.13 5.82
N GLY A 487 20.11 -13.89 4.85
CA GLY A 487 21.34 -13.52 4.14
C GLY A 487 22.65 -13.80 4.93
N PRO A 488 23.68 -14.42 4.30
CA PRO A 488 24.91 -14.89 4.96
C PRO A 488 25.93 -13.83 5.38
N LEU A 489 25.93 -12.60 4.85
CA LEU A 489 26.99 -11.60 5.12
C LEU A 489 26.68 -10.74 6.34
N CYS A 490 25.46 -10.22 6.44
CA CYS A 490 25.09 -9.25 7.48
C CYS A 490 23.71 -9.48 8.11
N ASP A 491 23.12 -10.66 7.92
CA ASP A 491 21.77 -11.01 8.38
C ASP A 491 20.69 -10.00 7.90
N GLU A 492 20.88 -9.50 6.68
CA GLU A 492 19.89 -8.73 5.93
C GLU A 492 19.50 -9.40 4.60
N CYS A 493 18.27 -9.14 4.16
CA CYS A 493 17.68 -9.77 2.98
C CYS A 493 18.62 -9.79 1.76
N LYS A 494 18.63 -10.93 1.07
CA LYS A 494 19.21 -11.01 -0.27
C LYS A 494 18.33 -10.21 -1.23
N SER A 495 18.76 -8.99 -1.51
CA SER A 495 18.18 -8.01 -2.42
C SER A 495 16.81 -7.41 -2.01
N THR A 496 16.74 -6.07 -1.98
CA THR A 496 15.57 -5.24 -2.24
C THR A 496 15.95 -4.07 -3.17
N SER A 497 15.03 -3.64 -4.03
CA SER A 497 15.20 -2.62 -5.08
C SER A 497 15.39 -1.17 -4.59
N THR A 498 16.61 -0.64 -4.61
CA THR A 498 16.87 0.79 -4.93
C THR A 498 18.30 0.94 -5.48
N PRO A 499 18.57 1.88 -6.39
CA PRO A 499 19.70 1.78 -7.32
C PRO A 499 21.02 2.28 -6.73
N PRO A 500 22.13 1.63 -7.09
CA PRO A 500 23.13 2.31 -7.93
C PRO A 500 23.25 1.61 -9.29
N PRO A 501 23.88 2.26 -10.30
CA PRO A 501 23.96 1.69 -11.63
C PRO A 501 24.78 0.41 -11.58
N GLN A 502 24.37 -0.56 -12.40
CA GLN A 502 25.03 -1.84 -12.68
C GLN A 502 24.58 -3.02 -11.81
N SER A 503 23.67 -3.80 -12.43
CA SER A 503 23.61 -5.28 -12.49
C SER A 503 23.75 -6.11 -11.21
N SER A 504 22.90 -7.16 -11.14
CA SER A 504 23.10 -8.49 -10.50
C SER A 504 22.27 -8.78 -9.23
N ARG A 505 21.54 -9.93 -9.20
CA ARG A 505 20.69 -10.54 -8.10
C ARG A 505 20.51 -12.07 -8.34
N VAL A 506 20.09 -13.00 -7.45
CA VAL A 506 20.64 -14.40 -7.39
C VAL A 506 19.68 -15.63 -7.39
N LEU A 507 20.16 -16.79 -7.91
CA LEU A 507 20.12 -18.24 -7.47
C LEU A 507 19.54 -19.31 -8.45
N ALA A 508 20.27 -20.43 -8.65
CA ALA A 508 19.82 -21.62 -9.37
C ALA A 508 20.41 -22.91 -8.73
N ALA A 509 19.59 -23.86 -8.29
CA ALA A 509 20.07 -25.09 -7.66
C ALA A 509 20.35 -26.19 -8.71
N ARG A 510 21.56 -26.77 -8.68
CA ARG A 510 21.92 -27.93 -9.52
C ARG A 510 22.50 -29.05 -8.64
N HIS A 511 21.71 -30.13 -8.49
CA HIS A 511 22.08 -31.49 -8.04
C HIS A 511 21.62 -31.91 -6.62
N MET A 512 20.94 -33.06 -6.52
CA MET A 512 20.57 -33.74 -5.26
C MET A 512 20.87 -35.24 -5.35
N SER A 513 21.49 -35.85 -4.34
CA SER A 513 21.64 -37.31 -4.30
C SER A 513 21.36 -37.87 -2.91
N GLY A 514 20.53 -38.94 -2.89
CA GLY A 514 20.16 -39.75 -1.72
C GLY A 514 19.02 -39.17 -0.89
N MET A 515 17.91 -39.90 -0.73
CA MET A 515 16.96 -39.67 0.37
C MET A 515 16.23 -40.94 0.83
N GLY A 516 16.04 -41.01 2.15
CA GLY A 516 15.03 -41.82 2.83
C GLY A 516 14.34 -40.96 3.92
N SER A 517 13.04 -41.15 4.13
CA SER A 517 12.13 -40.35 4.99
C SER A 517 12.13 -40.74 6.49
N PRO A 518 11.59 -39.91 7.44
CA PRO A 518 11.21 -38.49 7.39
C PRO A 518 11.85 -37.62 8.51
N SER A 519 11.47 -36.33 8.53
CA SER A 519 11.86 -35.16 9.36
C SER A 519 13.21 -34.51 9.01
N LEU A 520 13.16 -33.41 8.24
CA LEU A 520 14.29 -32.57 7.83
C LEU A 520 14.15 -31.20 8.48
N GLY A 521 14.93 -30.92 9.53
CA GLY A 521 15.19 -29.57 9.99
C GLY A 521 16.52 -29.10 9.39
N PHE A 522 16.48 -28.16 8.44
CA PHE A 522 17.67 -27.46 7.96
C PHE A 522 17.79 -26.14 8.72
N GLY A 523 18.54 -26.14 9.83
CA GLY A 523 18.95 -24.93 10.56
C GLY A 523 20.29 -24.39 10.05
N ARG A 524 20.40 -23.06 9.98
CA ARG A 524 21.56 -22.30 9.48
C ARG A 524 22.77 -22.33 10.46
N ARG A 525 23.93 -21.88 9.97
CA ARG A 525 25.24 -21.80 10.64
C ARG A 525 25.69 -20.32 10.63
N SER A 526 25.74 -19.62 11.79
CA SER A 526 26.12 -18.20 11.93
C SER A 526 27.52 -18.00 12.56
N SER A 527 28.14 -16.85 12.30
CA SER A 527 29.57 -16.55 12.49
C SER A 527 29.81 -15.32 13.38
N LEU A 528 30.52 -15.46 14.50
CA LEU A 528 31.51 -14.52 15.09
C LEU A 528 31.90 -15.01 16.49
N GLY A 529 33.19 -15.20 16.74
CA GLY A 529 33.72 -15.68 18.03
C GLY A 529 34.47 -14.61 18.80
N TYR A 530 34.14 -14.43 20.07
CA TYR A 530 35.05 -13.97 21.12
C TYR A 530 34.83 -14.79 22.40
N THR A 531 35.93 -15.26 22.99
CA THR A 531 36.01 -16.30 24.04
C THR A 531 35.92 -15.74 25.46
N GLY A 532 35.16 -16.41 26.36
CA GLY A 532 35.26 -16.26 27.81
C GLY A 532 34.41 -17.28 28.58
N PRO A 533 34.90 -17.95 29.65
CA PRO A 533 34.25 -19.15 30.21
C PRO A 533 33.49 -18.88 31.51
N SER A 534 32.21 -19.30 31.64
CA SER A 534 31.65 -19.87 32.89
C SER A 534 30.16 -20.27 32.84
N GLN A 535 29.91 -21.53 33.23
CA GLN A 535 28.82 -22.06 34.07
C GLN A 535 27.34 -22.15 33.62
N VAL A 536 26.96 -23.37 33.18
CA VAL A 536 25.94 -24.29 33.76
C VAL A 536 24.53 -23.76 34.07
N LEU A 537 23.55 -24.06 33.18
CA LEU A 537 22.31 -24.81 33.48
C LEU A 537 21.57 -25.17 32.16
N GLY A 538 20.90 -26.32 32.11
CA GLY A 538 20.57 -27.05 30.87
C GLY A 538 19.63 -26.37 29.86
N GLN A 539 20.01 -26.45 28.58
CA GLN A 539 19.19 -26.17 27.39
C GLN A 539 19.86 -26.81 26.15
N LEU A 540 19.03 -27.21 25.17
CA LEU A 540 19.42 -27.77 23.86
C LEU A 540 20.42 -26.85 23.13
N LEU A 541 21.66 -27.31 22.95
CA LEU A 541 22.76 -26.54 22.34
C LEU A 541 22.78 -26.70 20.80
N PRO A 542 22.91 -25.60 20.02
CA PRO A 542 23.24 -25.66 18.60
C PRO A 542 24.76 -25.80 18.40
N PHE A 543 25.19 -26.74 17.55
CA PHE A 543 26.60 -26.99 17.25
C PHE A 543 27.11 -26.13 16.09
N SER A 544 28.05 -25.24 16.41
CA SER A 544 28.74 -24.32 15.50
C SER A 544 29.87 -24.97 14.70
N PHE A 545 30.20 -24.29 13.62
CA PHE A 545 30.55 -24.87 12.36
C PHE A 545 31.47 -23.93 11.45
N LEU A 546 32.75 -24.17 11.14
CA LEU A 546 33.65 -23.24 10.37
C LEU A 546 33.66 -23.41 8.82
N ILE A 547 33.80 -22.33 8.01
CA ILE A 547 34.34 -22.36 6.61
C ILE A 547 35.25 -21.15 6.37
N LEU A 548 36.52 -21.42 6.00
CA LEU A 548 37.50 -20.45 5.50
C LEU A 548 37.19 -20.04 4.06
N VAL A 549 37.38 -18.75 3.74
CA VAL A 549 37.52 -18.27 2.36
C VAL A 549 38.89 -17.59 2.25
N VAL A 550 39.67 -18.01 1.25
CA VAL A 550 40.93 -17.37 0.82
C VAL A 550 40.60 -16.24 -0.12
#